data_AF-A0A067D4Z3-F1
#
_entry.id   AF-A0A067D4Z3-F1
#
_cell.length_a   1.000
_cell.length_b   1.000
_cell.length_c   1.000
_cell.angle_alpha   90.00
_cell.angle_beta   90.00
_cell.angle_gamma   90.00
#
_symmetry.space_group_name_H-M   'P 1'
#
loop_
_entity.id
_entity.type
_entity.pdbx_description
1 polymer ?
#
loop_
_entity_poly.entity_id
_entity_poly.type
_entity_poly.pdbx_seq_one_letter_code
_entity_poly.pdbx_strand_id
1 'polypeptide(L)'
;MRLSIFFVPMLLLQYLTASLATKTLKNITTDQSALLAFKAHVVDYRSALANNWAMSSPICNWIGISCGLPHQRVTALNHLDMGLGGTIPSHLGNLLFLMSLDLTLNNFHGHLAHELGQLRRLRFISFTFNKLSGSIPTWIGVLSKLRILSLCNNSLTGLIPNSLFNLSKLEMLDAMFNVIDGSIPSGIRNLSNLFNLNLGYNNLQ
;
A
#
# COMPACT_ATOMS: atom_id res chain seq x y z
N MET A 1 -64.88 -30.16 48.19
CA MET A 1 -63.71 -29.30 48.46
C MET A 1 -62.86 -29.28 47.21
N ARG A 2 -62.73 -28.10 46.58
CA ARG A 2 -62.01 -27.89 45.31
C ARG A 2 -60.50 -27.96 45.54
N LEU A 3 -59.74 -28.51 44.60
CA LEU A 3 -58.36 -28.13 44.27
C LEU A 3 -58.04 -28.71 42.86
N SER A 4 -58.31 -27.97 41.79
CA SER A 4 -57.37 -27.08 41.06
C SER A 4 -56.43 -27.85 40.12
N ILE A 5 -56.92 -28.09 38.90
CA ILE A 5 -56.17 -28.56 37.74
C ILE A 5 -55.35 -27.37 37.21
N PHE A 6 -54.03 -27.44 37.23
CA PHE A 6 -53.17 -26.45 36.58
C PHE A 6 -53.16 -26.69 35.06
N PHE A 7 -53.90 -25.87 34.33
CA PHE A 7 -53.75 -25.66 32.89
C PHE A 7 -52.43 -24.92 32.65
N VAL A 8 -51.46 -25.55 31.98
CA VAL A 8 -50.31 -24.84 31.40
C VAL A 8 -50.75 -24.35 30.01
N PRO A 9 -50.80 -23.02 29.74
CA PRO A 9 -51.07 -22.55 28.40
C PRO A 9 -49.81 -22.73 27.56
N MET A 10 -49.92 -23.58 26.53
CA MET A 10 -48.93 -23.75 25.47
C MET A 10 -48.88 -22.45 24.65
N LEU A 11 -47.99 -21.53 25.02
CA LEU A 11 -47.72 -20.31 24.26
C LEU A 11 -46.97 -20.67 22.97
N LEU A 12 -47.73 -20.83 21.89
CA LEU A 12 -47.24 -20.82 20.52
C LEU A 12 -46.73 -19.41 20.19
N LEU A 13 -45.43 -19.16 20.36
CA LEU A 13 -44.80 -17.96 19.82
C LEU A 13 -44.47 -18.19 18.34
N GLN A 14 -45.34 -17.69 17.48
CA GLN A 14 -45.17 -17.64 16.03
C GLN A 14 -44.14 -16.57 15.64
N TYR A 15 -43.18 -17.00 14.82
CA TYR A 15 -42.40 -16.26 13.82
C TYR A 15 -42.05 -14.78 14.06
N LEU A 16 -40.78 -14.55 14.38
CA LEU A 16 -39.96 -13.73 13.49
C LEU A 16 -38.69 -14.52 13.19
N THR A 17 -38.69 -15.23 12.05
CA THR A 17 -37.41 -15.46 11.37
C THR A 17 -36.92 -14.07 10.99
N ALA A 18 -36.02 -13.51 11.79
CA ALA A 18 -35.18 -12.44 11.31
C ALA A 18 -34.48 -13.02 10.08
N SER A 19 -34.98 -12.64 8.90
CA SER A 19 -34.22 -12.75 7.68
C SER A 19 -32.91 -12.03 7.97
N LEU A 20 -31.86 -12.78 8.27
CA LEU A 20 -30.52 -12.30 7.99
C LEU A 20 -30.50 -12.18 6.47
N ALA A 21 -30.98 -11.02 6.00
CA ALA A 21 -30.38 -10.42 4.84
C ALA A 21 -28.90 -10.37 5.21
N THR A 22 -28.14 -11.32 4.69
CA THR A 22 -26.69 -11.25 4.62
C THR A 22 -26.43 -9.99 3.83
N LYS A 23 -26.40 -8.85 4.55
CA LYS A 23 -25.84 -7.61 4.07
C LYS A 23 -24.41 -8.02 3.78
N THR A 24 -24.16 -8.29 2.50
CA THR A 24 -22.89 -8.76 1.95
C THR A 24 -21.76 -8.25 2.83
N LEU A 25 -21.03 -9.15 3.48
CA LEU A 25 -19.77 -8.84 4.15
C LEU A 25 -18.85 -8.30 3.04
N LYS A 26 -18.98 -7.01 2.73
CA LYS A 26 -18.29 -6.35 1.64
C LYS A 26 -16.82 -6.41 2.00
N ASN A 27 -16.02 -7.18 1.25
CA ASN A 27 -14.64 -7.01 0.74
C ASN A 27 -13.67 -5.95 1.36
N ILE A 28 -13.97 -5.42 2.54
CA ILE A 28 -13.22 -4.51 3.42
C ILE A 28 -12.22 -5.33 4.26
N THR A 29 -12.45 -6.65 4.36
CA THR A 29 -11.65 -7.58 5.15
C THR A 29 -10.21 -7.69 4.64
N THR A 30 -9.98 -7.68 3.32
CA THR A 30 -8.62 -7.79 2.76
C THR A 30 -7.79 -6.53 3.00
N ASP A 31 -8.34 -5.34 2.73
CA ASP A 31 -7.61 -4.09 2.95
C ASP A 31 -7.30 -3.89 4.43
N GLN A 32 -8.28 -4.14 5.30
CA GLN A 32 -8.07 -4.06 6.75
C GLN A 32 -7.01 -5.06 7.23
N SER A 33 -7.04 -6.31 6.75
CA SER A 33 -6.03 -7.30 7.12
C SER A 33 -4.62 -6.90 6.66
N ALA A 34 -4.49 -6.34 5.46
CA ALA A 34 -3.22 -5.86 4.92
C ALA A 34 -2.66 -4.68 5.74
N LEU A 35 -3.53 -3.73 6.11
CA LEU A 35 -3.13 -2.59 6.94
C LEU A 35 -2.78 -3.04 8.37
N LEU A 36 -3.55 -3.93 8.99
CA LEU A 36 -3.20 -4.46 10.32
C LEU A 36 -1.88 -5.24 10.30
N ALA A 37 -1.63 -6.03 9.25
CA ALA A 37 -0.33 -6.69 9.04
C ALA A 37 0.79 -5.67 8.84
N PHE A 38 0.56 -4.59 8.10
CA PHE A 38 1.50 -3.48 7.99
C PHE A 38 1.83 -2.88 9.35
N LYS A 39 0.81 -2.52 10.14
CA LYS A 39 0.97 -1.97 11.49
C LYS A 39 1.74 -2.90 12.44
N ALA A 40 1.51 -4.20 12.34
CA ALA A 40 2.19 -5.20 13.17
C ALA A 40 3.65 -5.43 12.74
N HIS A 41 3.99 -5.18 11.48
CA HIS A 41 5.31 -5.43 10.90
C HIS A 41 6.28 -4.26 11.06
N VAL A 42 5.80 -3.02 10.90
CA VAL A 42 6.64 -1.84 10.93
C VAL A 42 6.99 -1.41 12.35
N VAL A 43 8.14 -0.76 12.50
CA VAL A 43 8.50 -0.09 13.76
C VAL A 43 7.87 1.30 13.76
N ASP A 44 7.10 1.63 14.79
CA ASP A 44 6.39 2.90 14.92
C ASP A 44 7.00 3.76 16.03
N TYR A 45 8.12 4.44 15.73
CA TYR A 45 8.92 5.15 16.74
C TYR A 45 8.16 6.30 17.42
N ARG A 46 7.17 6.88 16.73
CA ARG A 46 6.37 8.01 17.22
C ARG A 46 4.97 7.60 17.66
N SER A 47 4.66 6.31 17.67
CA SER A 47 3.32 5.77 17.96
C SER A 47 2.22 6.38 17.07
N ALA A 48 2.57 6.78 15.84
CA ALA A 48 1.67 7.44 14.91
C ALA A 48 0.55 6.51 14.42
N LEU A 49 0.87 5.23 14.20
CA LEU A 49 -0.11 4.19 13.87
C LEU A 49 -0.76 3.63 15.12
N ALA A 50 0.02 3.44 16.20
CA ALA A 50 -0.48 2.91 17.45
C ALA A 50 -1.66 3.73 18.00
N ASN A 51 -1.53 5.06 18.00
CA ASN A 51 -2.51 5.98 18.57
C ASN A 51 -3.75 6.23 17.68
N ASN A 52 -3.67 5.94 16.38
CA ASN A 52 -4.71 6.33 15.43
C ASN A 52 -5.44 5.13 14.78
N TRP A 53 -4.71 4.06 14.45
CA TRP A 53 -5.28 2.89 13.78
C TRP A 53 -5.94 1.96 14.78
N ALA A 54 -7.14 2.35 15.21
CA ALA A 54 -7.96 1.57 16.13
C ALA A 54 -8.91 0.63 15.37
N MET A 55 -9.00 -0.63 15.79
CA MET A 55 -9.92 -1.61 15.20
C MET A 55 -11.41 -1.24 15.38
N SER A 56 -11.71 -0.35 16.33
CA SER A 56 -13.05 0.19 16.55
C SER A 56 -13.46 1.27 15.55
N SER A 57 -12.52 1.79 14.75
CA SER A 57 -12.77 2.84 13.75
C SER A 57 -12.62 2.27 12.32
N PRO A 58 -13.49 2.67 11.37
CA PRO A 58 -13.34 2.29 9.97
C PRO A 58 -11.95 2.65 9.41
N ILE A 59 -11.33 1.74 8.65
CA ILE A 59 -9.97 1.93 8.11
C ILE A 59 -9.82 3.20 7.27
N CYS A 60 -10.89 3.67 6.64
CA CYS A 60 -10.89 4.88 5.83
C CYS A 60 -10.79 6.17 6.65
N ASN A 61 -10.93 6.09 7.97
CA ASN A 61 -10.74 7.21 8.90
C ASN A 61 -9.34 7.18 9.54
N TRP A 62 -8.55 6.14 9.26
CA TRP A 62 -7.20 6.06 9.78
C TRP A 62 -6.30 7.09 9.10
N ILE A 63 -5.42 7.71 9.88
CA ILE A 63 -4.45 8.69 9.40
C ILE A 63 -3.64 8.09 8.24
N GLY A 64 -3.48 8.90 7.19
CA GLY A 64 -2.75 8.49 6.00
C GLY A 64 -3.50 7.53 5.08
N ILE A 65 -4.70 7.06 5.42
CA ILE A 65 -5.51 6.19 4.56
C ILE A 65 -6.57 7.00 3.83
N SER A 66 -6.70 6.77 2.52
CA SER A 66 -7.83 7.27 1.74
C SER A 66 -8.50 6.12 1.00
N CYS A 67 -9.84 6.13 1.02
CA CYS A 67 -10.65 5.13 0.33
C CYS A 67 -11.41 5.73 -0.85
N GLY A 68 -11.45 4.99 -1.96
CA GLY A 68 -12.18 5.38 -3.16
C GLY A 68 -13.63 4.87 -3.16
N LEU A 69 -14.53 5.68 -3.73
CA LEU A 69 -15.90 5.28 -4.05
C LEU A 69 -15.96 4.48 -5.36
N PRO A 70 -16.96 3.61 -5.56
CA PRO A 70 -18.10 3.30 -4.67
C PRO A 70 -17.83 2.18 -3.66
N HIS A 71 -16.69 1.47 -3.75
CA HIS A 71 -16.43 0.26 -2.98
C HIS A 71 -15.72 0.47 -1.64
N GLN A 72 -15.37 1.71 -1.29
CA GLN A 72 -14.61 2.07 -0.08
C GLN A 72 -13.32 1.26 0.08
N ARG A 73 -12.64 1.02 -1.04
CA ARG A 73 -11.35 0.33 -1.09
C ARG A 73 -10.22 1.33 -0.91
N VAL A 74 -9.14 0.91 -0.26
CA VAL A 74 -7.97 1.77 -0.05
C VAL A 74 -7.35 2.15 -1.39
N THR A 75 -7.28 3.45 -1.66
CA THR A 75 -6.73 4.03 -2.89
C THR A 75 -5.46 4.84 -2.65
N ALA A 76 -5.22 5.31 -1.43
CA ALA A 76 -3.97 5.95 -1.07
C ALA A 76 -3.52 5.56 0.33
N LEU A 77 -2.20 5.40 0.47
CA LEU A 77 -1.48 5.29 1.73
C LEU A 77 -0.43 6.41 1.72
N ASN A 78 -0.64 7.44 2.53
CA ASN A 78 0.22 8.62 2.65
C ASN A 78 0.76 8.71 4.08
N HIS A 79 1.95 8.15 4.29
CA HIS A 79 2.62 8.09 5.58
C HIS A 79 3.90 8.93 5.59
N LEU A 80 3.84 10.14 5.02
CA LEU A 80 4.96 11.07 5.02
C LEU A 80 5.36 11.45 6.46
N ASP A 81 6.66 11.33 6.78
CA ASP A 81 7.24 11.74 8.07
C ASP A 81 6.50 11.25 9.33
N MET A 82 6.02 10.00 9.27
CA MET A 82 5.34 9.39 10.42
C MET A 82 6.31 8.75 11.42
N GLY A 83 7.62 8.78 11.15
CA GLY A 83 8.62 8.14 12.01
C GLY A 83 8.49 6.62 12.00
N LEU A 84 8.16 6.04 10.86
CA LEU A 84 8.07 4.58 10.68
C LEU A 84 9.43 4.00 10.30
N GLY A 85 9.67 2.73 10.61
CA GLY A 85 10.90 2.02 10.25
C GLY A 85 10.69 0.52 10.08
N GLY A 86 11.79 -0.22 9.99
CA GLY A 86 11.78 -1.64 9.60
C GLY A 86 11.79 -1.82 8.09
N THR A 87 11.30 -2.94 7.59
CA THR A 87 11.18 -3.21 6.15
C THR A 87 9.76 -2.95 5.65
N ILE A 88 9.61 -2.70 4.33
CA ILE A 88 8.29 -2.57 3.71
C ILE A 88 7.66 -3.97 3.59
N PRO A 89 6.53 -4.25 4.25
CA PRO A 89 5.96 -5.60 4.27
C PRO A 89 5.29 -5.98 2.94
N SER A 90 5.44 -7.24 2.55
CA SER A 90 4.81 -7.83 1.36
C SER A 90 3.28 -7.74 1.37
N HIS A 91 2.66 -7.71 2.55
CA HIS A 91 1.21 -7.58 2.73
C HIS A 91 0.61 -6.32 2.08
N LEU A 92 1.41 -5.26 1.86
CA LEU A 92 0.94 -4.10 1.09
C LEU A 92 0.52 -4.46 -0.33
N GLY A 93 1.06 -5.54 -0.92
CA GLY A 93 0.64 -6.08 -2.22
C GLY A 93 -0.84 -6.45 -2.30
N ASN A 94 -1.50 -6.68 -1.16
CA ASN A 94 -2.92 -7.03 -1.09
C ASN A 94 -3.86 -5.81 -1.24
N LEU A 95 -3.34 -4.58 -1.22
CA LEU A 95 -4.12 -3.35 -1.42
C LEU A 95 -4.39 -3.10 -2.91
N LEU A 96 -5.09 -4.02 -3.58
CA LEU A 96 -5.20 -4.06 -5.06
C LEU A 96 -5.83 -2.81 -5.72
N PHE A 97 -6.45 -1.93 -4.93
CA PHE A 97 -7.03 -0.66 -5.39
C PHE A 97 -6.11 0.55 -5.21
N LEU A 98 -4.92 0.35 -4.62
CA LEU A 98 -3.97 1.41 -4.31
C LEU A 98 -3.50 2.11 -5.60
N MET A 99 -3.61 3.43 -5.59
CA MET A 99 -3.19 4.33 -6.67
C MET A 99 -2.03 5.23 -6.25
N SER A 100 -1.91 5.51 -4.95
CA SER A 100 -0.83 6.32 -4.37
C SER A 100 -0.23 5.61 -3.17
N LEU A 101 1.10 5.45 -3.19
CA LEU A 101 1.88 4.94 -2.07
C LEU A 101 3.00 5.93 -1.77
N ASP A 102 2.88 6.62 -0.64
CA ASP A 102 3.86 7.60 -0.17
C ASP A 102 4.38 7.20 1.21
N LEU A 103 5.66 6.84 1.28
CA LEU A 103 6.40 6.54 2.50
C LEU A 103 7.58 7.49 2.70
N THR A 104 7.51 8.68 2.09
CA THR A 104 8.57 9.70 2.12
C THR A 104 8.97 10.07 3.55
N LEU A 105 10.26 10.34 3.77
CA LEU A 105 10.81 10.80 5.05
C LEU A 105 10.55 9.83 6.22
N ASN A 106 10.88 8.55 6.03
CA ASN A 106 10.81 7.56 7.10
C ASN A 106 12.17 6.86 7.28
N ASN A 107 12.20 5.82 8.13
CA ASN A 107 13.37 5.01 8.43
C ASN A 107 13.26 3.60 7.83
N PHE A 108 12.54 3.42 6.72
CA PHE A 108 12.44 2.12 6.07
C PHE A 108 13.77 1.70 5.49
N HIS A 109 14.11 0.42 5.62
CA HIS A 109 15.35 -0.16 5.10
C HIS A 109 15.11 -1.52 4.43
N GLY A 110 16.17 -2.10 3.86
CA GLY A 110 16.11 -3.37 3.15
C GLY A 110 15.52 -3.24 1.75
N HIS A 111 15.13 -4.37 1.17
CA HIS A 111 14.73 -4.49 -0.23
C HIS A 111 13.24 -4.18 -0.42
N LEU A 112 12.88 -3.76 -1.63
CA LEU A 112 11.49 -3.63 -2.05
C LEU A 112 10.85 -5.02 -2.28
N ALA A 113 9.76 -5.31 -1.56
CA ALA A 113 9.06 -6.59 -1.64
C ALA A 113 8.46 -6.86 -3.04
N HIS A 114 8.56 -8.10 -3.53
CA HIS A 114 8.10 -8.50 -4.86
C HIS A 114 6.58 -8.31 -5.04
N GLU A 115 5.83 -8.47 -3.97
CA GLU A 115 4.36 -8.38 -3.93
C GLU A 115 3.84 -6.98 -4.27
N LEU A 116 4.66 -5.93 -4.15
CA LEU A 116 4.28 -4.58 -4.60
C LEU A 116 4.01 -4.54 -6.12
N GLY A 117 4.58 -5.47 -6.89
CA GLY A 117 4.26 -5.67 -8.29
C GLY A 117 2.81 -6.08 -8.56
N GLN A 118 2.03 -6.49 -7.55
CA GLN A 118 0.60 -6.80 -7.68
C GLN A 118 -0.27 -5.53 -7.77
N LEU A 119 0.25 -4.37 -7.38
CA LEU A 119 -0.49 -3.11 -7.27
C LEU A 119 -0.63 -2.39 -8.61
N ARG A 120 -1.27 -3.05 -9.59
CA ARG A 120 -1.38 -2.61 -11.01
C ARG A 120 -2.14 -1.29 -11.23
N ARG A 121 -2.67 -0.69 -10.18
CA ARG A 121 -3.37 0.59 -10.20
C ARG A 121 -2.51 1.77 -9.75
N LEU A 122 -1.31 1.51 -9.24
CA LEU A 122 -0.39 2.56 -8.80
C LEU A 122 -0.10 3.55 -9.93
N ARG A 123 -0.16 4.82 -9.53
CA ARG A 123 0.14 6.01 -10.34
C ARG A 123 1.27 6.82 -9.70
N PHE A 124 1.37 6.76 -8.38
CA PHE A 124 2.36 7.47 -7.60
C PHE A 124 3.02 6.50 -6.61
N ILE A 125 4.36 6.47 -6.64
CA ILE A 125 5.20 5.84 -5.62
C ILE A 125 6.25 6.86 -5.21
N SER A 126 6.34 7.12 -3.91
CA SER A 126 7.44 7.87 -3.33
C SER A 126 8.00 7.15 -2.11
N PHE A 127 9.29 6.83 -2.17
CA PHE A 127 10.07 6.27 -1.07
C PHE A 127 11.26 7.18 -0.70
N THR A 128 11.17 8.46 -1.08
CA THR A 128 12.22 9.45 -0.90
C THR A 128 12.65 9.58 0.56
N PHE A 129 13.94 9.82 0.81
CA PHE A 129 14.48 9.98 2.16
C PHE A 129 14.17 8.79 3.07
N ASN A 130 14.66 7.62 2.68
CA ASN A 130 14.65 6.40 3.49
C ASN A 130 16.06 5.77 3.47
N LYS A 131 16.19 4.54 3.96
CA LYS A 131 17.43 3.75 4.00
C LYS A 131 17.28 2.45 3.19
N LEU A 132 16.45 2.48 2.14
CA LEU A 132 16.19 1.31 1.30
C LEU A 132 17.47 0.90 0.56
N SER A 133 17.63 -0.40 0.36
CA SER A 133 18.83 -0.99 -0.22
C SER A 133 18.50 -2.09 -1.24
N GLY A 134 19.53 -2.57 -1.93
CA GLY A 134 19.41 -3.52 -3.02
C GLY A 134 19.01 -2.84 -4.34
N SER A 135 18.69 -3.65 -5.35
CA SER A 135 18.40 -3.15 -6.68
C SER A 135 16.96 -2.68 -6.86
N ILE A 136 16.77 -1.78 -7.84
CA ILE A 136 15.43 -1.47 -8.34
C ILE A 136 14.87 -2.75 -8.98
N PRO A 137 13.75 -3.29 -8.47
CA PRO A 137 13.30 -4.61 -8.88
C PRO A 137 12.62 -4.58 -10.25
N THR A 138 12.75 -5.67 -11.00
CA THR A 138 12.22 -5.77 -12.37
C THR A 138 10.69 -5.71 -12.45
N TRP A 139 9.97 -6.05 -11.37
CA TRP A 139 8.52 -5.93 -11.31
C TRP A 139 8.05 -4.47 -11.42
N ILE A 140 8.91 -3.45 -11.25
CA ILE A 140 8.48 -2.05 -11.43
C ILE A 140 7.89 -1.83 -12.83
N GLY A 141 8.42 -2.52 -13.85
CA GLY A 141 7.99 -2.44 -15.23
C GLY A 141 6.58 -2.97 -15.50
N VAL A 142 5.98 -3.68 -14.53
CA VAL A 142 4.63 -4.24 -14.67
C VAL A 142 3.54 -3.26 -14.20
N LEU A 143 3.93 -2.12 -13.63
CA LEU A 143 3.07 -1.05 -13.13
C LEU A 143 2.71 -0.04 -14.23
N SER A 144 2.09 -0.49 -15.32
CA SER A 144 1.80 0.29 -16.54
C SER A 144 1.00 1.60 -16.37
N LYS A 145 0.47 1.88 -15.17
CA LYS A 145 -0.24 3.12 -14.82
C LYS A 145 0.61 4.12 -14.05
N LEU A 146 1.85 3.76 -13.69
CA LEU A 146 2.74 4.59 -12.91
C LEU A 146 3.10 5.86 -13.69
N ARG A 147 2.97 7.01 -13.02
CA ARG A 147 3.28 8.34 -13.54
C ARG A 147 4.48 8.93 -12.81
N ILE A 148 4.55 8.72 -11.49
CA ILE A 148 5.63 9.24 -10.66
C ILE A 148 6.26 8.09 -9.89
N LEU A 149 7.59 7.97 -10.03
CA LEU A 149 8.44 7.10 -9.23
C LEU A 149 9.56 7.95 -8.62
N SER A 150 9.51 8.17 -7.31
CA SER A 150 10.60 8.81 -6.57
C SER A 150 11.23 7.85 -5.56
N LEU A 151 12.53 7.65 -5.72
CA LEU A 151 13.42 6.80 -4.94
C LEU A 151 14.61 7.60 -4.40
N CYS A 152 14.55 8.93 -4.52
CA CYS A 152 15.64 9.84 -4.19
C CYS A 152 16.11 9.69 -2.73
N ASN A 153 17.41 9.78 -2.53
CA ASN A 153 18.06 9.72 -1.22
C ASN A 153 17.74 8.42 -0.47
N ASN A 154 18.28 7.32 -0.99
CA ASN A 154 18.28 5.98 -0.42
C ASN A 154 19.67 5.36 -0.58
N SER A 155 19.80 4.05 -0.38
CA SER A 155 21.03 3.27 -0.60
C SER A 155 20.83 2.20 -1.67
N LEU A 156 20.04 2.49 -2.71
CA LEU A 156 19.78 1.55 -3.81
C LEU A 156 21.04 1.35 -4.65
N THR A 157 21.26 0.11 -5.10
CA THR A 157 22.46 -0.34 -5.81
C THR A 157 22.12 -1.05 -7.12
N GLY A 158 23.15 -1.43 -7.89
CA GLY A 158 22.99 -2.19 -9.12
C GLY A 158 22.41 -1.38 -10.27
N LEU A 159 21.98 -2.08 -11.32
CA LEU A 159 21.56 -1.49 -12.59
C LEU A 159 20.12 -0.97 -12.56
N ILE A 160 19.84 0.03 -13.41
CA ILE A 160 18.46 0.39 -13.77
C ILE A 160 17.86 -0.76 -14.60
N PRO A 161 16.78 -1.43 -14.16
CA PRO A 161 16.24 -2.58 -14.88
C PRO A 161 15.59 -2.16 -16.20
N ASN A 162 15.85 -2.91 -17.27
CA ASN A 162 15.25 -2.65 -18.59
C ASN A 162 13.72 -2.59 -18.57
N SER A 163 13.07 -3.31 -17.65
CA SER A 163 11.63 -3.31 -17.50
C SER A 163 11.06 -1.95 -17.08
N LEU A 164 11.83 -1.09 -16.42
CA LEU A 164 11.40 0.27 -16.06
C LEU A 164 10.99 1.06 -17.32
N PHE A 165 11.64 0.80 -18.45
CA PHE A 165 11.34 1.45 -19.72
C PHE A 165 10.06 0.96 -20.41
N ASN A 166 9.34 0.00 -19.82
CA ASN A 166 8.00 -0.39 -20.24
C ASN A 166 6.92 0.58 -19.72
N LEU A 167 7.27 1.51 -18.83
CA LEU A 167 6.35 2.43 -18.19
C LEU A 167 6.03 3.65 -19.07
N SER A 168 5.33 3.43 -20.19
CA SER A 168 4.99 4.48 -21.17
C SER A 168 4.21 5.69 -20.61
N LYS A 169 3.60 5.54 -19.42
CA LYS A 169 2.89 6.63 -18.71
C LYS A 169 3.75 7.39 -17.70
N LEU A 170 5.01 6.98 -17.51
CA LEU A 170 5.91 7.60 -16.55
C LEU A 170 6.22 9.03 -17.00
N GLU A 171 6.03 9.95 -16.07
CA GLU A 171 6.18 11.39 -16.23
C GLU A 171 7.41 11.89 -15.46
N MET A 172 7.66 11.29 -14.29
CA MET A 172 8.78 11.61 -13.42
C MET A 172 9.46 10.34 -12.93
N LEU A 173 10.77 10.26 -13.15
CA LEU A 173 11.66 9.32 -12.50
C LEU A 173 12.71 10.11 -11.72
N ASP A 174 12.71 9.94 -10.41
CA ASP A 174 13.74 10.51 -9.55
C ASP A 174 14.41 9.41 -8.72
N ALA A 175 15.68 9.16 -8.97
CA ALA A 175 16.51 8.22 -8.25
C ALA A 175 17.85 8.84 -7.83
N MET A 176 17.90 10.18 -7.71
CA MET A 176 19.12 10.88 -7.29
C MET A 176 19.57 10.47 -5.89
N PHE A 177 20.86 10.67 -5.57
CA PHE A 177 21.43 10.32 -4.27
C PHE A 177 21.19 8.85 -3.90
N ASN A 178 21.68 7.96 -4.75
CA ASN A 178 21.73 6.53 -4.50
C ASN A 178 23.14 6.01 -4.90
N VAL A 179 23.30 4.69 -4.97
CA VAL A 179 24.55 4.02 -5.34
C VAL A 179 24.33 3.15 -6.58
N ILE A 180 23.41 3.57 -7.46
CA ILE A 180 23.05 2.87 -8.71
C ILE A 180 24.23 2.94 -9.67
N ASP A 181 24.54 1.83 -10.33
CA ASP A 181 25.69 1.69 -11.22
C ASP A 181 25.30 1.29 -12.65
N GLY A 182 26.32 1.17 -13.51
CA GLY A 182 26.18 0.80 -14.91
C GLY A 182 25.75 1.95 -15.81
N SER A 183 25.30 1.61 -17.02
CA SER A 183 24.87 2.59 -18.02
C SER A 183 23.36 2.77 -18.01
N ILE A 184 22.90 3.95 -18.45
CA ILE A 184 21.47 4.20 -18.68
C ILE A 184 21.04 3.38 -19.92
N PRO A 185 20.08 2.44 -19.78
CA PRO A 185 19.69 1.62 -20.93
C PRO A 185 19.04 2.44 -22.05
N SER A 186 19.28 2.04 -23.30
CA SER A 186 18.77 2.71 -24.50
C SER A 186 17.23 2.76 -24.58
N GLY A 187 16.56 1.92 -23.80
CA GLY A 187 15.11 1.90 -23.61
C GLY A 187 14.53 3.22 -23.06
N ILE A 188 15.34 4.15 -22.54
CA ILE A 188 14.90 5.48 -22.07
C ILE A 188 14.00 6.20 -23.10
N ARG A 189 14.23 5.96 -24.41
CA ARG A 189 13.43 6.52 -25.51
C ARG A 189 11.97 6.04 -25.52
N ASN A 190 11.64 4.94 -24.86
CA ASN A 190 10.28 4.41 -24.76
C ASN A 190 9.42 5.15 -23.73
N LEU A 191 10.04 5.97 -22.86
CA LEU A 191 9.33 6.76 -21.86
C LEU A 191 8.83 8.08 -22.46
N SER A 192 7.90 8.00 -23.42
CA SER A 192 7.45 9.14 -24.22
C SER A 192 6.80 10.29 -23.44
N ASN A 193 6.31 10.02 -22.22
CA ASN A 193 5.67 11.02 -21.36
C ASN A 193 6.63 11.60 -20.31
N LEU A 194 7.89 11.14 -20.27
CA LEU A 194 8.85 11.53 -19.25
C LEU A 194 9.33 12.96 -19.51
N PHE A 195 9.05 13.85 -18.56
CA PHE A 195 9.51 15.24 -18.61
C PHE A 195 10.51 15.57 -17.49
N ASN A 196 10.62 14.72 -16.46
CA ASN A 196 11.59 14.89 -15.38
C ASN A 196 12.36 13.59 -15.12
N LEU A 197 13.67 13.63 -15.37
CA LEU A 197 14.60 12.52 -15.11
C LEU A 197 15.75 13.00 -14.23
N ASN A 198 15.78 12.54 -12.98
CA ASN A 198 16.83 12.85 -12.02
C ASN A 198 17.58 11.58 -11.63
N LEU A 199 18.79 11.42 -12.18
CA LEU A 199 19.69 10.29 -11.86
C LEU A 199 21.04 10.75 -11.27
N GLY A 200 21.18 12.05 -10.96
CA GLY A 200 22.41 12.62 -10.43
C GLY A 200 22.84 12.01 -9.09
N TYR A 201 24.13 12.14 -8.76
CA TYR A 201 24.71 11.59 -7.53
C TYR A 201 24.45 10.07 -7.40
N ASN A 202 24.82 9.35 -8.45
CA ASN A 202 24.89 7.90 -8.54
C ASN A 202 26.25 7.50 -9.16
N ASN A 203 26.52 6.21 -9.32
CA ASN A 203 27.73 5.66 -9.94
C ASN A 203 27.50 5.29 -11.43
N LEU A 204 26.62 6.03 -12.11
CA LEU A 204 26.30 5.79 -13.52
C LEU A 204 27.45 6.21 -14.44
N GLN A 205 27.67 5.44 -15.51
CA GLN A 205 28.67 5.67 -16.56
C GLN A 205 28.11 6.44 -17.74
#